data_AF-A0A920RGD0-F1
#
_entry.id   AF-A0A920RGD0-F1
#
_cell.length_a   1.000
_cell.length_b   1.000
_cell.length_c   1.000
_cell.angle_alpha   90.00
_cell.angle_beta   90.00
_cell.angle_gamma   90.00
#
_symmetry.space_group_name_H-M   'P 1'
#
loop_
_entity.id
_entity.type
_entity.pdbx_description
1 polymer ?
#
loop_
_entity_poly.entity_id
_entity_poly.type
_entity_poly.pdbx_seq_one_letter_code
_entity_poly.pdbx_strand_id
1 'polypeptide(L)' 'MTDFFFQAAASLGLPCPPVISMARAKATLGEGMLSYLAESKRIDNTRMRNHLRIEPEFPDLARGFADAVRRSTQA' A
#
# COMPACT_ATOMS: atom_id res chain seq x y z
N MET A 1 -2.79 5.59 1.27
CA MET A 1 -3.13 4.83 0.04
C MET A 1 -2.38 5.31 -1.20
N THR A 2 -2.31 6.62 -1.48
CA THR A 2 -1.61 7.14 -2.67
C THR A 2 -0.19 6.60 -2.84
N ASP A 3 0.62 6.66 -1.78
CA ASP A 3 2.01 6.18 -1.80
C ASP A 3 2.14 4.68 -2.16
N PHE A 4 1.21 3.85 -1.69
CA PHE A 4 1.18 2.43 -2.05
C PHE A 4 1.01 2.22 -3.56
N PHE A 5 0.06 2.93 -4.19
CA PHE A 5 -0.18 2.80 -5.64
C PHE A 5 0.97 3.36 -6.47
N PHE A 6 1.62 4.43 -6.01
CA PHE A 6 2.80 4.97 -6.69
C PHE A 6 3.98 4.01 -6.63
N GLN A 7 4.27 3.44 -5.46
CA GLN A 7 5.34 2.46 -5.32
C GLN A 7 5.04 1.17 -6.09
N ALA A 8 3.79 0.72 -6.13
CA ALA A 8 3.38 -0.41 -6.96
C ALA A 8 3.64 -0.14 -8.45
N ALA A 9 3.19 1.01 -8.96
CA ALA A 9 3.38 1.39 -10.37
C ALA A 9 4.88 1.48 -10.71
N ALA A 10 5.67 2.14 -9.86
CA ALA A 10 7.12 2.24 -10.04
C ALA A 10 7.79 0.86 -10.05
N SER A 11 7.42 -0.04 -9.14
CA SER A 11 8.01 -1.39 -9.05
C SER A 11 7.68 -2.26 -10.26
N LEU A 12 6.54 -2.01 -10.92
CA LEU A 12 6.10 -2.71 -12.12
C LEU A 12 6.52 -2.01 -13.42
N GLY A 13 7.21 -0.87 -13.36
CA GLY A 13 7.55 -0.06 -14.54
C GLY A 13 6.33 0.54 -15.26
N LEU A 14 5.21 0.68 -14.55
CA LEU A 14 3.97 1.26 -15.07
C LEU A 14 3.96 2.78 -14.94
N PRO A 15 3.20 3.50 -15.78
CA PRO A 15 3.03 4.94 -15.63
C PRO A 15 2.39 5.28 -14.27
N CYS A 16 2.78 6.44 -13.73
CA CYS A 16 2.22 6.94 -12.48
C CYS A 16 0.68 7.10 -12.61
N PRO A 17 -0.12 6.52 -11.70
CA PRO A 17 -1.56 6.59 -11.79
C PRO A 17 -2.07 8.03 -11.60
N PRO A 18 -3.17 8.42 -12.26
CA PRO A 18 -3.72 9.76 -12.15
C PRO A 18 -4.21 10.04 -10.73
N VAL A 19 -4.00 11.28 -10.27
CA VAL A 19 -4.47 11.74 -8.96
C VAL A 19 -5.76 12.53 -9.13
N ILE A 20 -6.74 12.26 -8.26
CA ILE A 20 -7.99 13.01 -8.19
C ILE A 20 -8.09 13.76 -6.87
N SER A 21 -8.79 14.90 -6.90
CA SER A 21 -9.10 15.64 -5.67
C SER A 21 -10.08 14.88 -4.79
N MET A 22 -10.11 15.18 -3.48
CA MET A 22 -11.11 14.60 -2.58
C MET A 22 -12.55 14.94 -2.98
N ALA A 23 -12.79 16.10 -3.60
CA ALA A 23 -14.10 16.46 -4.13
C ALA A 23 -14.53 15.52 -5.27
N ARG A 24 -13.61 15.24 -6.21
CA ARG A 24 -13.86 14.28 -7.30
C ARG A 24 -14.00 12.86 -6.75
N ALA A 25 -13.18 12.48 -5.77
CA ALA A 25 -13.25 11.18 -5.11
C ALA A 25 -14.64 10.93 -4.50
N LYS A 26 -15.20 11.91 -3.77
CA LYS A 26 -16.55 11.83 -3.21
C LYS A 26 -17.65 11.65 -4.25
N ALA A 27 -17.45 12.15 -5.48
CA ALA A 27 -18.40 12.03 -6.56
C ALA A 27 -18.28 10.73 -7.36
N THR A 28 -17.10 10.08 -7.36
CA THR A 28 -16.81 8.94 -8.26
C THR A 28 -16.51 7.62 -7.55
N LEU A 29 -16.15 7.63 -6.27
CA LEU A 29 -15.84 6.42 -5.51
C LEU A 29 -17.07 5.92 -4.75
N GLY A 30 -17.20 4.60 -4.65
CA GLY A 30 -18.27 3.98 -3.85
C GLY A 30 -18.10 4.24 -2.35
N GLU A 31 -19.20 4.14 -1.61
CA GLU A 31 -19.27 4.45 -0.17
C GLU A 31 -18.25 3.68 0.67
N GLY A 32 -18.06 2.38 0.39
CA GLY A 32 -17.07 1.56 1.10
C GLY A 32 -15.64 2.08 0.95
N MET A 33 -15.27 2.53 -0.25
CA MET A 33 -13.95 3.12 -0.50
C MET A 33 -13.80 4.48 0.18
N LEU A 34 -14.85 5.31 0.14
CA LEU A 34 -14.86 6.60 0.83
C LEU A 34 -14.73 6.44 2.35
N SER A 35 -15.43 5.45 2.94
CA SER A 35 -15.32 5.10 4.35
C SER A 35 -13.89 4.69 4.70
N TYR A 36 -13.29 3.80 3.90
CA TYR A 36 -11.90 3.39 4.11
C TYR A 36 -10.91 4.57 4.02
N LEU A 37 -11.09 5.47 3.04
CA LEU A 37 -10.23 6.64 2.89
C LEU A 37 -10.42 7.70 3.99
N ALA A 38 -11.58 7.71 4.66
CA ALA A 38 -11.84 8.60 5.79
C ALA A 38 -11.06 8.20 7.05
N GLU A 39 -10.61 6.94 7.13
CA GLU A 39 -9.87 6.42 8.29
C GLU A 39 -8.38 6.29 7.98
N SER A 40 -7.57 7.17 8.58
CA SER A 40 -6.11 7.07 8.51
C SER A 40 -5.51 6.89 9.89
N LYS A 41 -4.78 5.78 10.08
CA LYS A 41 -4.10 5.46 11.35
C LYS A 41 -2.72 4.86 11.10
N ARG A 42 -1.80 5.11 12.02
CA ARG A 42 -0.53 4.38 12.12
C ARG A 42 -0.66 3.36 13.24
N ILE A 43 -0.38 2.11 12.93
CA ILE A 43 -0.43 1.02 13.90
C ILE A 43 0.98 0.71 14.37
N ASP A 44 1.19 0.74 15.68
CA ASP A 44 2.44 0.32 16.29
C ASP A 44 2.54 -1.22 16.28
N ASN A 45 3.66 -1.73 15.76
CA ASN A 45 3.96 -3.16 15.71
C ASN A 45 4.97 -3.61 16.78
N THR A 46 5.36 -2.74 17.71
CA THR A 46 6.36 -3.02 18.76
C THR A 46 6.00 -4.25 19.58
N ARG A 47 4.72 -4.43 19.94
CA ARG A 47 4.30 -5.62 20.71
C ARG A 47 4.52 -6.92 19.94
N MET A 48 4.19 -6.94 18.65
CA MET A 48 4.43 -8.09 17.78
C MET A 48 5.93 -8.41 17.71
N ARG A 49 6.77 -7.39 17.51
CA ARG A 49 8.22 -7.57 17.41
C ARG A 49 8.85 -8.03 18.73
N ASN A 50 8.45 -7.42 19.84
CA ASN A 50 9.11 -7.65 21.13
C ASN A 50 8.55 -8.82 21.93
N HIS A 51 7.22 -9.05 21.89
CA HIS A 51 6.61 -10.13 22.65
C HIS A 51 6.54 -11.42 21.86
N LEU A 52 6.13 -11.35 20.58
CA LEU A 52 6.05 -12.53 19.72
C LEU A 52 7.37 -12.85 19.03
N ARG A 53 8.39 -11.97 19.15
CA ARG A 53 9.72 -12.13 18.55
C ARG A 53 9.66 -12.30 17.02
N ILE A 54 8.69 -11.67 16.37
CA ILE A 54 8.52 -11.70 14.92
C ILE A 54 9.34 -10.58 14.28
N GLU A 55 10.23 -10.95 13.36
CA GLU A 55 10.84 -10.02 12.41
C GLU A 55 10.08 -10.12 11.08
N PRO A 56 9.43 -9.05 10.59
CA PRO A 56 8.76 -9.07 9.30
C PRO A 56 9.77 -9.30 8.17
N GLU A 57 9.50 -10.28 7.31
CA GLU A 57 10.29 -10.54 6.09
C GLU A 57 10.26 -9.32 5.15
N PHE A 58 9.11 -8.63 5.08
CA PHE A 58 8.89 -7.42 4.30
C PHE A 58 8.54 -6.24 5.22
N PRO A 59 9.54 -5.59 5.83
CA PRO A 59 9.30 -4.50 6.79
C PRO A 59 8.83 -3.19 6.15
N ASP A 60 8.98 -3.06 4.84
CA ASP A 60 8.60 -1.89 4.06
C ASP A 60 8.04 -2.28 2.68
N LEU A 61 7.38 -1.32 2.04
CA LEU A 61 6.73 -1.52 0.75
C LEU A 61 7.72 -1.83 -0.37
N ALA A 62 8.90 -1.20 -0.38
CA ALA A 62 9.90 -1.39 -1.42
C ALA A 62 10.40 -2.85 -1.46
N ARG A 63 10.71 -3.43 -0.29
CA ARG A 63 11.10 -4.85 -0.18
C ARG A 63 9.96 -5.77 -0.57
N GLY A 64 8.74 -5.49 -0.10
CA GLY A 64 7.56 -6.29 -0.44
C GLY A 64 7.27 -6.31 -1.93
N PHE A 65 7.31 -5.14 -2.60
CA PHE A 65 7.08 -5.07 -4.03
C PHE A 65 8.21 -5.69 -4.86
N ALA A 66 9.47 -5.47 -4.50
CA ALA A 66 10.60 -6.09 -5.21
C ALA A 66 10.47 -7.63 -5.24
N ASP A 67 10.10 -8.23 -4.11
CA ASP A 67 9.88 -9.68 -4.02
C ASP A 67 8.64 -10.13 -4.80
N ALA A 68 7.52 -9.42 -4.66
CA ALA A 68 6.28 -9.74 -5.36
C ALA A 68 6.46 -9.70 -6.89
N VAL A 69 7.14 -8.67 -7.41
CA VAL A 69 7.43 -8.52 -8.85
C VAL A 69 8.32 -9.68 -9.31
N ARG A 70 9.41 -9.95 -8.60
CA ARG A 70 10.31 -11.07 -8.91
C ARG A 70 9.57 -12.40 -9.00
N ARG A 71 8.66 -12.69 -8.07
CA ARG A 71 7.85 -13.92 -8.07
C ARG A 71 6.85 -13.96 -9.23
N SER A 72 6.26 -12.82 -9.58
CA SER A 72 5.27 -12.73 -10.67
C SER A 72 5.88 -12.99 -12.06
N THR A 73 7.17 -12.74 -12.23
CA THR A 73 7.90 -12.94 -13.51
C THR A 73 8.58 -14.31 -13.62
N GLN A 74 8.56 -15.12 -12.56
CA GLN A 74 9.21 -16.44 -12.48
C GLN A 74 8.23 -17.62 -12.64
N ALA A 75 6.93 -17.34 -12.78
CA ALA A 75 5.89 -18.32 -13.10
C ALA A 75 5.58 -18.31 -14.60
#